data_AF-A0A2I1EN96-F1
#
_entry.id   AF-A0A2I1EN96-F1
#
_cell.length_a   1.000
_cell.length_b   1.000
_cell.length_c   1.000
_cell.angle_alpha   90.00
_cell.angle_beta   90.00
_cell.angle_gamma   90.00
#
_symmetry.space_group_name_H-M   'P 1'
#
loop_
_entity.id
_entity.type
_entity.pdbx_description
1 polymer ?
#
loop_
_entity_poly.entity_id
_entity_poly.type
_entity_poly.pdbx_seq_one_letter_code
_entity_poly.pdbx_strand_id
1 'polypeptide(L)'
;MPLPEEEILDQGDPAICLGGIETFQKNWNLFTESSLSGLDWSNVFAAAVCNSIPWAVACFRSKHCVTILSQYPYRHIQIILRLYNSPSEILTGFDVDCCCVGFDGKNVWALPRAHQAIIKQCNTVYLTRRSPSYEMRLVKYAERGFEIKVPSLDRSRIDPTIYEKSFEKLNGLARLLVLERLNTPYERFEYIEKKRERNCRPKHPNSGKYVSRRPRRRSNMKLNKFENNDYETVTLPYGPKYDAKRIMKLLYTKDMVLNSKWYEKNKER
;
A
#
# COMPACT_ATOMS: atom_id res chain seq x y z
N MET A 1 -15.89 -3.68 -3.07
CA MET A 1 -15.26 -5.01 -2.96
C MET A 1 -15.66 -5.54 -1.61
N PRO A 2 -16.72 -6.35 -1.56
CA PRO A 2 -17.01 -7.13 -0.37
C PRO A 2 -15.93 -8.21 -0.21
N LEU A 3 -15.65 -8.62 1.02
CA LEU A 3 -14.77 -9.75 1.27
C LEU A 3 -15.48 -11.06 0.91
N PRO A 4 -14.74 -12.12 0.52
CA PRO A 4 -15.29 -13.46 0.46
C PRO A 4 -15.88 -13.85 1.81
N GLU A 5 -16.98 -14.61 1.83
CA GLU A 5 -17.65 -15.03 3.08
C GLU A 5 -16.68 -15.74 4.05
N GLU A 6 -15.70 -16.48 3.53
CA GLU A 6 -14.68 -17.20 4.30
C GLU A 6 -13.66 -16.28 5.01
N GLU A 7 -13.50 -15.03 4.56
CA GLU A 7 -12.58 -14.05 5.14
C GLU A 7 -13.29 -13.06 6.09
N ILE A 8 -14.62 -13.11 6.15
CA ILE A 8 -15.43 -12.27 7.03
C ILE A 8 -15.40 -12.91 8.42
N LEU A 9 -15.07 -12.10 9.44
CA LEU A 9 -15.14 -12.55 10.83
C LEU A 9 -16.58 -12.88 11.22
N ASP A 10 -16.75 -13.91 12.06
CA ASP A 10 -18.06 -14.34 12.50
C ASP A 10 -18.72 -13.25 13.37
N GLN A 11 -20.05 -13.21 13.36
CA GLN A 11 -20.79 -12.24 14.15
C GLN A 11 -20.52 -12.48 15.65
N GLY A 12 -19.81 -11.54 16.29
CA GLY A 12 -19.41 -11.62 17.69
C GLY A 12 -17.90 -11.72 17.90
N ASP A 13 -17.14 -11.96 16.82
CA ASP A 13 -15.68 -11.96 16.88
C ASP A 13 -15.14 -10.57 17.25
N PRO A 14 -14.14 -10.52 18.14
CA PRO A 14 -13.56 -9.25 18.55
C PRO A 14 -12.68 -8.68 17.44
N ALA A 15 -13.09 -7.54 16.89
CA ALA A 15 -12.29 -6.77 15.94
C ALA A 15 -11.11 -6.00 16.59
N ILE A 16 -11.00 -6.04 17.91
CA ILE A 16 -9.99 -5.33 18.70
C ILE A 16 -9.32 -6.27 19.70
N CYS A 17 -8.11 -5.91 20.12
CA CYS A 17 -7.38 -6.66 21.14
C CYS A 17 -8.13 -6.63 22.49
N LEU A 18 -8.71 -7.76 22.90
CA LEU A 18 -9.49 -7.87 24.14
C LEU A 18 -8.64 -7.86 25.42
N GLY A 19 -7.36 -8.23 25.32
CA GLY A 19 -6.46 -8.35 26.47
C GLY A 19 -5.81 -7.03 26.93
N GLY A 20 -6.42 -5.89 26.60
CA GLY A 20 -5.95 -4.56 27.00
C GLY A 20 -4.57 -4.19 26.44
N ILE A 21 -3.94 -3.22 27.10
CA ILE A 21 -2.67 -2.62 26.65
C ILE A 21 -1.50 -3.60 26.71
N GLU A 22 -1.47 -4.51 27.68
CA GLU A 22 -0.39 -5.49 27.84
C GLU A 22 -0.38 -6.48 26.67
N THR A 23 -1.55 -7.01 26.31
CA THR A 23 -1.68 -7.91 25.16
C THR A 23 -1.39 -7.18 23.86
N PHE A 24 -1.82 -5.91 23.74
CA PHE A 24 -1.45 -5.07 22.60
C PHE A 24 0.08 -4.92 22.50
N GLN A 25 0.77 -4.57 23.57
CA GLN A 25 2.23 -4.40 23.57
C GLN A 25 2.95 -5.70 23.23
N LYS A 26 2.48 -6.84 23.75
CA LYS A 26 3.00 -8.16 23.37
C LYS A 26 2.85 -8.41 21.87
N ASN A 27 1.66 -8.20 21.32
CA ASN A 27 1.38 -8.38 19.89
C ASN A 27 2.17 -7.38 19.03
N TRP A 28 2.33 -6.15 19.48
CA TRP A 28 3.12 -5.12 18.83
C TRP A 28 4.61 -5.50 18.75
N ASN A 29 5.18 -5.99 19.85
CA ASN A 29 6.56 -6.45 19.88
C ASN A 29 6.78 -7.68 18.99
N LEU A 30 5.84 -8.62 18.98
CA LEU A 30 5.88 -9.76 18.04
C LEU A 30 5.78 -9.28 16.58
N PHE A 31 4.81 -8.43 16.26
CA PHE A 31 4.59 -7.93 14.90
C PHE A 31 5.80 -7.15 14.36
N THR A 32 6.48 -6.42 15.23
CA THR A 32 7.65 -5.59 14.88
C THR A 32 8.97 -6.33 15.04
N GLU A 33 8.96 -7.61 15.43
CA GLU A 33 10.16 -8.36 15.80
C GLU A 33 11.01 -7.59 16.84
N SER A 34 10.36 -6.84 17.73
CA SER A 34 10.99 -5.96 18.73
C SER A 34 11.92 -4.87 18.17
N SER A 35 11.86 -4.59 16.86
CA SER A 35 12.68 -3.54 16.19
C SER A 35 12.42 -2.12 16.68
N LEU A 36 11.35 -1.91 17.45
CA LEU A 36 10.94 -0.63 18.00
C LEU A 36 11.09 -0.56 19.53
N SER A 37 11.56 -1.63 20.18
CA SER A 37 11.56 -1.76 21.64
C SER A 37 12.46 -0.75 22.36
N GLY A 38 13.57 -0.35 21.73
CA GLY A 38 14.53 0.61 22.28
C GLY A 38 14.31 2.06 21.86
N LEU A 39 13.20 2.37 21.19
CA LEU A 39 12.93 3.73 20.73
C LEU A 39 12.68 4.66 21.92
N ASP A 40 13.63 5.55 22.18
CA ASP A 40 13.39 6.74 22.97
C ASP A 40 12.70 7.78 22.08
N TRP A 41 11.41 8.00 22.35
CA TRP A 41 10.56 8.96 21.65
C TRP A 41 11.02 10.43 21.84
N SER A 42 12.09 10.67 22.62
CA SER A 42 12.71 11.97 22.87
C SER A 42 13.93 12.31 21.99
N ASN A 43 14.02 11.74 20.78
CA ASN A 43 14.77 12.25 19.60
C ASN A 43 15.93 11.39 19.03
N VAL A 44 16.15 10.13 19.45
CA VAL A 44 17.20 9.26 18.85
C VAL A 44 16.65 7.94 18.32
N PHE A 45 16.01 8.00 17.15
CA PHE A 45 15.29 6.87 16.58
C PHE A 45 16.19 5.87 15.83
N ALA A 46 17.17 6.35 15.06
CA ALA A 46 17.93 5.48 14.17
C ALA A 46 18.89 4.54 14.92
N ALA A 47 19.60 5.03 15.94
CA ALA A 47 20.54 4.21 16.70
C ALA A 47 19.83 3.10 17.49
N ALA A 48 18.70 3.43 18.12
CA ALA A 48 17.87 2.48 18.84
C ALA A 48 17.36 1.35 17.93
N VAL A 49 16.80 1.69 16.77
CA VAL A 49 16.35 0.69 15.79
C VAL A 49 17.51 -0.18 15.31
N CYS A 50 18.66 0.42 14.98
CA CYS A 50 19.84 -0.33 14.57
C CYS A 50 20.35 -1.30 15.64
N ASN A 51 20.31 -0.93 16.92
CA ASN A 51 20.75 -1.79 18.02
C ASN A 51 19.78 -2.95 18.30
N SER A 52 18.49 -2.76 17.99
CA SER A 52 17.47 -3.80 18.18
C SER A 52 17.44 -4.84 17.06
N ILE A 53 18.01 -4.53 15.89
CA ILE A 53 18.02 -5.42 14.73
C ILE A 53 19.37 -6.14 14.67
N PRO A 54 19.41 -7.49 14.62
CA PRO A 54 20.67 -8.25 14.63
C PRO A 54 21.45 -8.18 13.30
N TRP A 55 20.84 -7.61 12.24
CA TRP A 55 21.38 -7.55 10.89
C TRP A 55 21.91 -6.17 10.54
N ALA A 56 22.75 -6.10 9.49
CA ALA A 56 23.21 -4.82 8.97
C ALA A 56 22.03 -4.00 8.42
N VAL A 57 21.82 -2.82 9.01
CA VAL A 57 20.79 -1.86 8.62
C VAL A 57 21.41 -0.78 7.71
N ALA A 58 20.64 -0.28 6.74
CA ALA A 58 21.02 0.88 5.94
C ALA A 58 19.96 1.97 6.03
N CYS A 59 20.33 3.24 5.90
CA CYS A 59 19.38 4.35 5.89
C CYS A 59 19.33 5.01 4.52
N PHE A 60 18.13 5.25 4.01
CA PHE A 60 17.86 5.96 2.77
C PHE A 60 16.98 7.18 3.08
N ARG A 61 17.39 8.37 2.63
CA ARG A 61 16.62 9.60 2.77
C ARG A 61 15.99 9.99 1.43
N SER A 62 14.67 10.12 1.45
CA SER A 62 13.90 10.76 0.38
C SER A 62 13.58 12.22 0.73
N LYS A 63 12.85 12.92 -0.15
CA LYS A 63 12.46 14.33 0.09
C LYS A 63 11.64 14.51 1.38
N HIS A 64 10.75 13.57 1.70
CA HIS A 64 9.78 13.71 2.78
C HIS A 64 9.90 12.65 3.88
N CYS A 65 10.72 11.62 3.69
CA CYS A 65 10.85 10.50 4.63
C CYS A 65 12.29 10.00 4.73
N VAL A 66 12.70 9.55 5.92
CA VAL A 66 13.87 8.70 6.12
C VAL A 66 13.40 7.26 6.28
N THR A 67 13.91 6.34 5.48
CA THR A 67 13.60 4.91 5.59
C THR A 67 14.82 4.15 6.11
N ILE A 68 14.61 3.42 7.19
CA ILE A 68 15.55 2.48 7.77
C ILE A 68 15.29 1.11 7.12
N LEU A 69 16.25 0.65 6.33
CA LEU A 69 16.22 -0.59 5.58
C LEU A 69 16.73 -1.75 6.45
N SER A 70 15.78 -2.51 6.94
CA SER A 70 15.99 -3.79 7.63
C SER A 70 16.02 -4.98 6.64
N GLN A 71 16.26 -6.19 7.14
CA GLN A 71 16.18 -7.46 6.40
C GLN A 71 15.04 -8.30 6.96
N TYR A 72 14.34 -9.07 6.10
CA TYR A 72 13.32 -10.03 6.54
C TYR A 72 13.87 -10.93 7.66
N PRO A 73 13.15 -11.14 8.78
CA PRO A 73 11.73 -10.80 9.02
C PRO A 73 11.46 -9.39 9.57
N TYR A 74 12.49 -8.58 9.79
CA TYR A 74 12.37 -7.22 10.28
C TYR A 74 11.92 -6.29 9.14
N ARG A 75 10.78 -5.61 9.33
CA ARG A 75 10.22 -4.69 8.33
C ARG A 75 11.04 -3.41 8.23
N HIS A 76 11.00 -2.76 7.07
CA HIS A 76 11.54 -1.41 6.91
C HIS A 76 10.72 -0.41 7.73
N ILE A 77 11.40 0.54 8.37
CA ILE A 77 10.77 1.58 9.19
C ILE A 77 10.88 2.91 8.47
N GLN A 78 9.77 3.61 8.29
CA GLN A 78 9.73 4.92 7.63
C GLN A 78 9.39 6.01 8.63
N ILE A 79 10.27 7.00 8.70
CA ILE A 79 10.12 8.22 9.51
C ILE A 79 9.70 9.35 8.57
N ILE A 80 8.48 9.84 8.73
CA ILE A 80 7.95 10.97 7.95
C ILE A 80 8.52 12.27 8.54
N LEU A 81 9.12 13.11 7.70
CA LEU A 81 9.80 14.34 8.10
C LEU A 81 8.88 15.56 8.16
N ARG A 82 7.59 15.40 7.83
CA ARG A 82 6.61 16.47 7.92
C ARG A 82 6.33 16.76 9.40
N LEU A 83 6.49 18.02 9.78
CA LEU A 83 6.12 18.52 11.10
C LEU A 83 4.62 18.78 11.16
N TYR A 84 4.04 18.49 12.31
CA TYR A 84 2.63 18.72 12.63
C TYR A 84 2.55 19.38 14.00
N ASN A 85 1.55 20.22 14.21
CA ASN A 85 1.40 20.96 15.46
C ASN A 85 0.81 20.10 16.58
N SER A 86 0.10 19.02 16.23
CA SER A 86 -0.48 18.11 17.21
C SER A 86 -0.58 16.67 16.68
N PRO A 87 -0.63 15.65 17.56
CA PRO A 87 -0.91 14.27 17.16
C PRO A 87 -2.25 14.12 16.42
N SER A 88 -3.25 14.94 16.77
CA SER A 88 -4.56 14.93 16.10
C SER A 88 -4.46 15.33 14.62
N GLU A 89 -3.61 16.30 14.28
CA GLU A 89 -3.36 16.71 12.89
C GLU A 89 -2.79 15.56 12.06
N ILE A 90 -1.93 14.73 12.66
CA ILE A 90 -1.38 13.53 12.02
C ILE A 90 -2.50 12.53 11.74
N LEU A 91 -3.28 12.16 12.76
CA LEU A 91 -4.33 11.16 12.64
C LEU A 91 -5.45 11.59 11.69
N THR A 92 -5.80 12.88 11.69
CA THR A 92 -6.85 13.42 10.82
C THR A 92 -6.42 13.55 9.37
N GLY A 93 -5.11 13.64 9.09
CA GLY A 93 -4.53 13.75 7.76
C GLY A 93 -4.50 12.46 6.93
N PHE A 94 -4.76 11.29 7.53
CA PHE A 94 -4.89 10.04 6.78
C PHE A 94 -6.22 9.98 6.00
N ASP A 95 -6.14 9.45 4.78
CA ASP A 95 -7.25 9.34 3.83
C ASP A 95 -8.05 8.02 3.95
N VAL A 96 -7.39 6.93 4.35
CA VAL A 96 -7.99 5.62 4.61
C VAL A 96 -8.35 5.52 6.09
N ASP A 97 -9.61 5.22 6.39
CA ASP A 97 -10.17 5.25 7.74
C ASP A 97 -9.41 4.34 8.72
N CYS A 98 -9.15 3.08 8.36
CA CYS A 98 -8.47 2.11 9.23
C CYS A 98 -7.02 2.51 9.58
N CYS A 99 -6.42 3.44 8.84
CA CYS A 99 -5.05 3.93 9.11
C CYS A 99 -5.01 5.02 10.19
N CYS A 100 -6.14 5.59 10.60
CA CYS A 100 -6.17 6.73 11.52
C CYS A 100 -6.04 6.28 12.99
N VAL A 101 -5.02 5.47 13.25
CA VAL A 101 -4.61 4.96 14.56
C VAL A 101 -3.18 5.38 14.86
N GLY A 102 -2.90 5.66 16.13
CA GLY A 102 -1.58 6.07 16.59
C GLY A 102 -1.22 5.41 17.92
N PHE A 103 0.05 5.16 18.14
CA PHE A 103 0.57 4.65 19.39
C PHE A 103 1.72 5.54 19.84
N ASP A 104 1.63 6.07 21.05
CA ASP A 104 2.63 7.00 21.62
C ASP A 104 3.66 6.30 22.54
N GLY A 105 3.65 4.96 22.56
CA GLY A 105 4.44 4.14 23.49
C GLY A 105 3.68 3.71 24.75
N LYS A 106 2.60 4.41 25.11
CA LYS A 106 1.79 4.12 26.30
C LYS A 106 0.33 3.83 25.96
N ASN A 107 -0.30 4.69 25.18
CA ASN A 107 -1.70 4.64 24.81
C ASN A 107 -1.88 4.46 23.30
N VAL A 108 -2.93 3.74 22.93
CA VAL A 108 -3.39 3.62 21.55
C VAL A 108 -4.51 4.62 21.32
N TRP A 109 -4.32 5.49 20.35
CA TRP A 109 -5.26 6.52 19.92
C TRP A 109 -5.91 6.11 18.60
N ALA A 110 -7.21 6.35 18.45
CA ALA A 110 -7.92 6.10 17.21
C ALA A 110 -8.98 7.18 16.99
N LEU A 111 -9.15 7.61 15.74
CA LEU A 111 -10.31 8.43 15.38
C LEU A 111 -11.58 7.58 15.35
N PRO A 112 -12.77 8.18 15.61
CA PRO A 112 -14.04 7.45 15.55
C PRO A 112 -14.25 6.70 14.22
N ARG A 113 -13.78 7.27 13.10
CA ARG A 113 -13.82 6.63 11.78
C ARG A 113 -12.92 5.40 11.69
N ALA A 114 -11.73 5.43 12.29
CA ALA A 114 -10.84 4.28 12.33
C ALA A 114 -11.43 3.15 13.17
N HIS A 115 -11.97 3.51 14.33
CA HIS A 115 -12.67 2.57 15.20
C HIS A 115 -13.83 1.88 14.47
N GLN A 116 -14.68 2.64 13.79
CA GLN A 116 -15.77 2.09 13.00
C GLN A 116 -15.26 1.22 11.83
N ALA A 117 -14.19 1.64 11.15
CA ALA A 117 -13.63 0.89 10.03
C ALA A 117 -13.00 -0.44 10.46
N ILE A 118 -12.35 -0.48 11.63
CA ILE A 118 -11.79 -1.68 12.22
C ILE A 118 -12.90 -2.65 12.64
N ILE A 119 -13.92 -2.16 13.36
CA ILE A 119 -15.05 -2.99 13.81
C ILE A 119 -15.81 -3.58 12.62
N LYS A 120 -16.07 -2.78 11.60
CA LYS A 120 -16.84 -3.22 10.43
C LYS A 120 -15.98 -3.88 9.36
N GLN A 121 -14.67 -3.98 9.57
CA GLN A 121 -13.69 -4.37 8.55
C GLN A 121 -13.94 -3.67 7.20
N CYS A 122 -14.22 -2.36 7.23
CA CYS A 122 -14.73 -1.64 6.07
C CYS A 122 -14.29 -0.17 6.08
N ASN A 123 -13.60 0.26 5.02
CA ASN A 123 -13.23 1.64 4.79
C ASN A 123 -14.31 2.38 4.01
N THR A 124 -14.75 3.53 4.51
CA THR A 124 -15.75 4.35 3.82
C THR A 124 -15.07 5.36 2.91
N VAL A 125 -15.55 5.48 1.67
CA VAL A 125 -14.97 6.37 0.68
C VAL A 125 -15.43 7.81 0.93
N TYR A 126 -14.48 8.69 1.27
CA TYR A 126 -14.70 10.13 1.43
C TYR A 126 -13.80 10.93 0.48
N LEU A 127 -14.42 11.54 -0.54
CA LEU A 127 -13.69 12.26 -1.58
C LEU A 127 -12.98 13.53 -1.08
N THR A 128 -13.44 14.13 0.02
CA THR A 128 -12.85 15.35 0.61
C THR A 128 -11.46 15.14 1.19
N ARG A 129 -11.09 13.89 1.49
CA ARG A 129 -9.79 13.51 2.08
C ARG A 129 -8.92 12.73 1.10
N ARG A 130 -9.32 12.66 -0.17
CA ARG A 130 -8.65 11.86 -1.19
C ARG A 130 -7.23 12.34 -1.41
N SER A 131 -6.29 11.41 -1.31
CA SER A 131 -4.92 11.60 -1.76
C SER A 131 -4.75 11.17 -3.23
N PRO A 132 -3.63 11.53 -3.90
CA PRO A 132 -3.34 11.09 -5.26
C PRO A 132 -3.33 9.57 -5.46
N SER A 133 -3.09 8.80 -4.39
CA SER A 133 -2.96 7.34 -4.44
C SER A 133 -4.05 6.60 -3.68
N TYR A 134 -5.13 7.30 -3.36
CA TYR A 134 -6.20 6.81 -2.50
C TYR A 134 -6.79 5.48 -2.98
N GLU A 135 -7.06 5.34 -4.28
CA GLU A 135 -7.65 4.12 -4.85
C GLU A 135 -6.73 2.90 -4.65
N MET A 136 -5.43 3.08 -4.89
CA MET A 136 -4.47 1.99 -4.71
C MET A 136 -4.27 1.66 -3.23
N ARG A 137 -4.37 2.64 -2.35
CA ARG A 137 -4.37 2.38 -0.90
C ARG A 137 -5.62 1.62 -0.48
N LEU A 138 -6.80 1.99 -0.95
CA LEU A 138 -8.03 1.24 -0.69
C LEU A 138 -7.92 -0.21 -1.17
N VAL A 139 -7.38 -0.45 -2.37
CA VAL A 139 -7.17 -1.81 -2.91
C VAL A 139 -6.18 -2.60 -2.04
N LYS A 140 -5.06 -1.98 -1.64
CA LYS A 140 -4.08 -2.60 -0.73
C LYS A 140 -4.71 -3.03 0.60
N TYR A 141 -5.63 -2.23 1.15
CA TYR A 141 -6.32 -2.60 2.39
C TYR A 141 -7.47 -3.59 2.14
N ALA A 142 -8.06 -3.60 0.96
CA ALA A 142 -9.00 -4.66 0.56
C ALA A 142 -8.34 -6.03 0.49
N GLU A 143 -7.13 -6.12 -0.07
CA GLU A 143 -6.31 -7.35 -0.03
C GLU A 143 -5.87 -7.75 1.40
N ARG A 144 -6.15 -6.93 2.41
CA ARG A 144 -5.84 -7.19 3.83
C ARG A 144 -7.10 -7.40 4.67
N GLY A 145 -8.23 -7.71 4.04
CA GLY A 145 -9.46 -7.96 4.78
C GLY A 145 -10.25 -6.69 5.13
N PHE A 146 -10.19 -5.63 4.31
CA PHE A 146 -11.06 -4.45 4.49
C PHE A 146 -11.93 -4.16 3.27
N GLU A 147 -13.23 -4.23 3.45
CA GLU A 147 -14.17 -3.82 2.41
C GLU A 147 -14.09 -2.32 2.09
N ILE A 148 -14.62 -1.96 0.92
CA ILE A 148 -14.72 -0.55 0.49
C ILE A 148 -16.19 -0.19 0.36
N LYS A 149 -16.68 0.66 1.26
CA LYS A 149 -18.04 1.20 1.23
C LYS A 149 -18.09 2.53 0.50
N VAL A 150 -18.90 2.58 -0.56
CA VAL A 150 -19.24 3.80 -1.28
C VAL A 150 -20.73 4.07 -1.04
N PRO A 151 -21.11 5.03 -0.17
CA PRO A 151 -22.51 5.20 0.24
C PRO A 151 -23.49 5.48 -0.90
N SER A 152 -23.04 6.16 -1.95
CA SER A 152 -23.85 6.54 -3.10
C SER A 152 -23.77 5.56 -4.28
N LEU A 153 -23.12 4.40 -4.10
CA LEU A 153 -22.95 3.42 -5.17
C LEU A 153 -24.22 2.61 -5.38
N ASP A 154 -24.87 2.84 -6.50
CA ASP A 154 -25.91 1.96 -7.02
C ASP A 154 -25.33 1.09 -8.14
N ARG A 155 -25.29 -0.23 -7.89
CA ARG A 155 -24.71 -1.20 -8.85
C ARG A 155 -25.55 -1.33 -10.13
N SER A 156 -26.85 -1.04 -10.08
CA SER A 156 -27.73 -1.13 -11.25
C SER A 156 -27.42 -0.06 -12.31
N ARG A 157 -26.82 1.06 -11.88
CA ARG A 157 -26.46 2.20 -12.74
C ARG A 157 -25.06 2.11 -13.34
N ILE A 158 -24.35 1.00 -13.12
CA ILE A 158 -23.00 0.80 -13.64
C ILE A 158 -23.09 0.41 -15.11
N ASP A 159 -22.54 1.23 -15.99
CA ASP A 159 -22.36 0.89 -17.41
C ASP A 159 -21.37 -0.29 -17.54
N PRO A 160 -21.78 -1.46 -18.10
CA PRO A 160 -20.90 -2.60 -18.28
C PRO A 160 -19.67 -2.34 -19.17
N THR A 161 -19.66 -1.27 -19.98
CA THR A 161 -18.52 -0.93 -20.82
C THR A 161 -17.30 -0.47 -20.03
N ILE A 162 -17.43 -0.16 -18.72
CA ILE A 162 -16.28 0.23 -17.88
C ILE A 162 -15.19 -0.84 -17.84
N TYR A 163 -15.56 -2.13 -17.90
CA TYR A 163 -14.65 -3.26 -17.84
C TYR A 163 -13.84 -3.44 -19.13
N GLU A 164 -14.20 -2.71 -20.19
CA GLU A 164 -13.55 -2.78 -21.49
C GLU A 164 -12.53 -1.65 -21.70
N LYS A 165 -12.59 -0.61 -20.88
CA LYS A 165 -11.70 0.55 -20.99
C LYS A 165 -10.27 0.14 -20.61
N SER A 166 -9.29 0.76 -21.27
CA SER A 166 -7.89 0.59 -20.89
C SER A 166 -7.70 1.00 -19.43
N PHE A 167 -7.16 0.09 -18.63
CA PHE A 167 -6.95 0.30 -17.19
C PHE A 167 -6.15 1.57 -16.88
N GLU A 168 -5.23 1.94 -17.76
CA GLU A 168 -4.37 3.12 -17.62
C GLU A 168 -5.15 4.44 -17.65
N LYS A 169 -6.33 4.43 -18.29
CA LYS A 169 -7.20 5.61 -18.41
C LYS A 169 -8.27 5.66 -17.30
N LEU A 170 -8.36 4.62 -16.47
CA LEU A 170 -9.36 4.54 -15.40
C LEU A 170 -8.88 5.26 -14.14
N ASN A 171 -9.75 6.07 -13.57
CA ASN A 171 -9.51 6.81 -12.33
C ASN A 171 -10.70 6.64 -11.37
N GLY A 172 -10.48 6.82 -10.07
CA GLY A 172 -11.55 6.83 -9.07
C GLY A 172 -12.33 5.53 -8.98
N LEU A 173 -13.65 5.66 -8.82
CA LEU A 173 -14.58 4.54 -8.67
C LEU A 173 -14.52 3.55 -9.84
N ALA A 174 -14.39 4.02 -11.08
CA ALA A 174 -14.30 3.13 -12.24
C ALA A 174 -13.08 2.21 -12.16
N ARG A 175 -11.95 2.72 -11.63
CA ARG A 175 -10.75 1.92 -11.40
C ARG A 175 -10.97 0.87 -10.30
N LEU A 176 -11.64 1.24 -9.21
CA LEU A 176 -11.98 0.32 -8.12
C LEU A 176 -12.91 -0.81 -8.60
N LEU A 177 -13.93 -0.48 -9.40
CA LEU A 177 -14.87 -1.48 -9.96
C LEU A 177 -14.17 -2.47 -10.89
N VAL A 178 -13.21 -2.02 -11.69
CA VAL A 178 -12.43 -2.92 -12.54
C VAL A 178 -11.49 -3.80 -11.70
N LEU A 179 -10.88 -3.27 -10.64
CA LEU A 179 -10.04 -4.08 -9.73
C LEU A 179 -10.85 -5.09 -8.93
N GLU A 180 -12.12 -4.79 -8.60
CA GLU A 180 -13.05 -5.72 -7.96
C GLU A 180 -13.28 -6.98 -8.78
N ARG A 181 -13.47 -6.82 -10.10
CA ARG A 181 -13.87 -7.92 -10.98
C ARG A 181 -12.71 -8.54 -11.75
N LEU A 182 -11.73 -7.74 -12.12
CA LEU A 182 -10.62 -8.07 -13.01
C LEU A 182 -9.31 -7.55 -12.39
N ASN A 183 -8.94 -8.14 -11.25
CA ASN A 183 -7.79 -7.69 -10.48
C ASN A 183 -6.50 -7.93 -11.28
N THR A 184 -6.35 -9.11 -11.87
CA THR A 184 -5.12 -9.46 -12.58
C THR A 184 -5.08 -8.86 -14.00
N PRO A 185 -3.89 -8.51 -14.52
CA PRO A 185 -3.74 -8.11 -15.92
C PRO A 185 -4.18 -9.21 -16.90
N TYR A 186 -4.08 -10.48 -16.48
CA TYR A 186 -4.49 -11.64 -17.25
C TYR A 186 -6.00 -11.71 -17.41
N GLU A 187 -6.77 -11.59 -16.31
CA GLU A 187 -8.24 -11.51 -16.34
C GLU A 187 -8.74 -10.38 -17.23
N ARG A 188 -8.11 -9.19 -17.12
CA ARG A 188 -8.43 -8.04 -17.98
C ARG A 188 -8.21 -8.34 -19.46
N PHE A 189 -7.13 -9.04 -19.79
CA PHE A 189 -6.84 -9.45 -21.17
C PHE A 189 -7.85 -10.49 -21.67
N GLU A 190 -8.15 -11.51 -20.87
CA GLU A 190 -9.15 -12.53 -21.22
C GLU A 190 -10.54 -11.92 -21.43
N TYR A 191 -10.93 -10.94 -20.61
CA TYR A 191 -12.19 -10.23 -20.77
C TYR A 191 -12.31 -9.54 -22.13
N ILE A 192 -11.22 -8.91 -22.59
CA ILE A 192 -11.16 -8.27 -23.91
C ILE A 192 -11.16 -9.30 -25.06
N GLU A 193 -10.45 -10.42 -24.92
CA GLU A 193 -10.43 -11.46 -25.96
C GLU A 193 -11.79 -12.15 -26.11
N LYS A 194 -12.50 -12.47 -25.02
CA LYS A 194 -13.88 -13.02 -25.07
C LYS A 194 -14.83 -12.10 -25.83
N LYS A 195 -14.66 -10.77 -25.73
CA LYS A 195 -15.42 -9.81 -26.53
C LYS A 195 -15.07 -9.89 -28.03
N ARG A 196 -13.79 -10.02 -28.36
CA ARG A 196 -13.34 -10.16 -29.76
C ARG A 196 -13.92 -11.42 -30.40
N GLU A 197 -13.96 -12.52 -29.65
CA GLU A 197 -14.60 -13.77 -30.06
C GLU A 197 -16.10 -13.57 -30.32
N ARG A 198 -16.84 -12.93 -29.40
CA ARG A 198 -18.26 -12.59 -29.61
C ARG A 198 -18.50 -11.70 -30.83
N ASN A 199 -17.55 -10.81 -31.14
CA ASN A 199 -17.61 -9.94 -32.31
C ASN A 199 -17.06 -10.60 -33.58
N CYS A 200 -16.83 -11.93 -33.56
CA CYS A 200 -16.27 -12.71 -34.66
C CYS A 200 -14.97 -12.12 -35.24
N ARG A 201 -14.16 -11.47 -34.40
CA ARG A 201 -12.87 -10.91 -34.81
C ARG A 201 -11.79 -11.99 -34.75
N PRO A 202 -11.01 -12.19 -35.82
CA PRO A 202 -9.96 -13.19 -35.83
C PRO A 202 -8.92 -12.88 -34.76
N LYS A 203 -8.40 -13.95 -34.12
CA LYS A 203 -7.35 -13.84 -33.10
C LYS A 203 -6.11 -13.23 -33.74
N HIS A 204 -5.66 -12.08 -33.23
CA HIS A 204 -4.46 -11.45 -33.76
C HIS A 204 -3.26 -12.40 -33.52
N PRO A 205 -2.31 -12.56 -34.46
CA PRO A 205 -1.16 -13.47 -34.29
C PRO A 205 -0.28 -13.18 -33.07
N ASN A 206 -0.41 -11.95 -32.53
CA ASN A 206 0.25 -11.48 -31.31
C ASN A 206 -0.72 -11.20 -30.14
N SER A 207 -2.02 -11.52 -30.23
CA SER A 207 -2.89 -11.44 -29.05
C SER A 207 -2.42 -12.48 -28.03
N GLY A 208 -2.16 -12.03 -26.80
CA GLY A 208 -1.53 -12.84 -25.77
C GLY A 208 0.01 -12.79 -25.76
N LYS A 209 0.69 -12.43 -26.85
CA LYS A 209 2.16 -12.24 -26.84
C LYS A 209 2.60 -11.03 -26.02
N TYR A 210 1.77 -9.99 -25.89
CA TYR A 210 2.05 -8.89 -24.96
C TYR A 210 1.91 -9.30 -23.49
N VAL A 211 1.12 -10.34 -23.20
CA VAL A 211 0.99 -10.94 -21.87
C VAL A 211 2.14 -11.94 -21.62
N SER A 212 2.51 -12.74 -22.62
CA SER A 212 3.55 -13.78 -22.51
C SER A 212 5.00 -13.30 -22.77
N ARG A 213 5.21 -12.12 -23.37
CA ARG A 213 6.54 -11.46 -23.48
C ARG A 213 6.93 -10.65 -22.24
N ARG A 214 6.19 -10.77 -21.13
CA ARG A 214 6.85 -10.62 -19.82
C ARG A 214 7.59 -11.93 -19.61
N PRO A 215 8.94 -11.95 -19.62
CA PRO A 215 9.64 -13.18 -19.26
C PRO A 215 9.14 -13.61 -17.88
N ARG A 216 9.30 -14.89 -17.55
CA ARG A 216 9.42 -15.41 -16.16
C ARG A 216 10.56 -14.66 -15.43
N ARG A 217 10.45 -13.34 -15.31
CA ARG A 217 11.35 -12.41 -14.64
C ARG A 217 11.06 -12.58 -13.17
N ARG A 218 11.73 -13.58 -12.56
CA ARG A 218 11.98 -13.73 -11.11
C ARG A 218 11.55 -12.48 -10.36
N SER A 219 10.40 -12.50 -9.67
CA SER A 219 10.02 -11.52 -8.63
C SER A 219 10.40 -10.05 -8.91
N ASN A 220 10.41 -9.62 -10.18
CA ASN A 220 11.02 -8.35 -10.56
C ASN A 220 9.96 -7.27 -10.35
N MET A 221 9.87 -6.77 -9.12
CA MET A 221 10.16 -5.40 -8.65
C MET A 221 10.02 -4.23 -9.64
N LYS A 222 9.22 -4.41 -10.68
CA LYS A 222 8.46 -3.39 -11.37
C LYS A 222 7.02 -3.79 -11.14
N LEU A 223 6.61 -3.69 -9.87
CA LEU A 223 5.24 -3.29 -9.56
C LEU A 223 4.92 -2.14 -10.54
N ASN A 224 3.78 -2.28 -11.20
CA ASN A 224 3.43 -1.52 -12.39
C ASN A 224 3.69 -0.03 -12.19
N LYS A 225 3.95 0.71 -13.27
CA LYS A 225 3.90 2.20 -13.26
C LYS A 225 2.58 2.74 -12.66
N PHE A 226 1.57 1.87 -12.56
CA PHE A 226 0.24 2.07 -11.97
C PHE A 226 0.15 1.91 -10.44
N GLU A 227 1.16 1.33 -9.78
CA GLU A 227 1.22 1.15 -8.30
C GLU A 227 1.99 2.27 -7.59
N ASN A 228 2.56 3.21 -8.35
CA ASN A 228 3.29 4.31 -7.75
C ASN A 228 2.32 5.30 -7.09
N ASN A 229 2.29 5.28 -5.77
CA ASN A 229 1.91 6.43 -4.96
C ASN A 229 2.80 7.61 -5.39
N ASP A 230 2.25 8.80 -5.65
CA ASP A 230 3.06 10.02 -5.83
C ASP A 230 3.93 10.35 -4.59
N TYR A 231 3.68 9.68 -3.46
CA TYR A 231 4.49 9.76 -2.24
C TYR A 231 5.74 8.86 -2.24
N GLU A 232 5.79 7.81 -3.06
CA GLU A 232 6.93 6.89 -3.14
C GLU A 232 7.72 7.15 -4.43
N THR A 233 8.72 8.04 -4.35
CA THR A 233 9.73 8.17 -5.41
C THR A 233 10.44 6.85 -5.70
N VAL A 234 10.50 5.95 -4.71
CA VAL A 234 11.14 4.64 -4.84
C VAL A 234 10.39 3.56 -4.05
N THR A 235 9.89 2.55 -4.77
CA THR A 235 9.38 1.31 -4.15
C THR A 235 10.54 0.46 -3.64
N LEU A 236 10.46 0.06 -2.36
CA LEU A 236 11.45 -0.78 -1.69
C LEU A 236 10.97 -2.23 -1.66
N PRO A 237 11.78 -3.20 -2.13
CA PRO A 237 11.40 -4.60 -2.08
C PRO A 237 11.54 -5.13 -0.66
N TYR A 238 10.68 -6.07 -0.29
CA TYR A 238 10.74 -6.76 0.99
C TYR A 238 10.66 -8.28 0.79
N GLY A 239 11.42 -9.03 1.58
CA GLY A 239 11.36 -10.50 1.61
C GLY A 239 12.72 -11.16 1.84
N PRO A 240 12.76 -12.51 1.98
CA PRO A 240 13.96 -13.26 2.39
C PRO A 240 15.17 -13.14 1.45
N LYS A 241 14.96 -12.69 0.21
CA LYS A 241 16.01 -12.54 -0.82
C LYS A 241 16.62 -11.14 -0.86
N TYR A 242 16.11 -10.21 -0.06
CA TYR A 242 16.45 -8.80 -0.09
C TYR A 242 17.14 -8.37 1.20
N ASP A 243 18.44 -8.14 1.10
CA ASP A 243 19.26 -7.63 2.20
C ASP A 243 19.49 -6.12 2.01
N ALA A 244 19.80 -5.41 3.08
CA ALA A 244 20.04 -3.96 3.06
C ALA A 244 21.06 -3.56 1.97
N LYS A 245 22.18 -4.30 1.84
CA LYS A 245 23.19 -4.07 0.79
C LYS A 245 22.63 -4.22 -0.63
N ARG A 246 21.79 -5.23 -0.85
CA ARG A 246 21.18 -5.51 -2.16
C ARG A 246 20.17 -4.43 -2.53
N ILE A 247 19.37 -3.99 -1.55
CA ILE A 247 18.42 -2.89 -1.73
C ILE A 247 19.18 -1.59 -2.04
N MET A 248 20.23 -1.28 -1.28
CA MET A 248 21.07 -0.11 -1.55
C MET A 248 21.68 -0.12 -2.95
N LYS A 249 22.15 -1.28 -3.43
CA LYS A 249 22.63 -1.41 -4.82
C LYS A 249 21.53 -1.13 -5.85
N LEU A 250 20.30 -1.57 -5.60
CA LEU A 250 19.15 -1.28 -6.46
C LEU A 250 18.75 0.20 -6.43
N LEU A 251 18.88 0.83 -5.27
CA LEU A 251 18.64 2.25 -5.09
C LEU A 251 19.68 3.11 -5.78
N TYR A 252 20.95 2.72 -5.76
CA TYR A 252 22.05 3.51 -6.30
C TYR A 252 21.83 3.93 -7.75
N THR A 253 21.36 3.00 -8.61
CA THR A 253 21.05 3.33 -10.01
C THR A 253 19.90 4.34 -10.13
N LYS A 254 18.86 4.23 -9.29
CA LYS A 254 17.76 5.20 -9.28
C LYS A 254 18.21 6.55 -8.72
N ASP A 255 19.03 6.55 -7.69
CA ASP A 255 19.57 7.75 -7.05
C ASP A 255 20.42 8.56 -8.02
N MET A 256 21.33 7.89 -8.75
CA MET A 256 22.12 8.53 -9.81
C MET A 256 21.25 9.21 -10.86
N VAL A 257 20.14 8.58 -11.27
CA VAL A 257 19.22 9.17 -12.25
C VAL A 257 18.45 10.34 -11.65
N LEU A 258 17.86 10.16 -10.47
CA LEU A 258 17.02 11.15 -9.80
C LEU A 258 17.80 12.38 -9.34
N ASN A 259 19.09 12.25 -9.02
CA ASN A 259 19.97 13.36 -8.62
C ASN A 259 20.84 13.86 -9.77
N SER A 260 20.71 13.31 -10.99
CA SER A 260 21.44 13.81 -12.14
C SER A 260 20.99 15.24 -12.50
N LYS A 261 21.94 16.05 -12.97
CA LYS A 261 21.67 17.41 -13.50
C LYS A 261 20.72 17.40 -14.70
N TRP A 262 20.62 16.25 -15.39
CA TRP A 262 19.81 16.05 -16.58
C TRP A 262 18.36 15.66 -16.26
N TYR A 263 18.03 15.34 -15.01
CA TYR A 263 16.67 14.99 -14.62
C TYR A 263 15.77 16.22 -14.70
N GLU A 264 14.72 16.16 -15.53
CA GLU A 264 13.85 17.32 -15.83
C GLU A 264 13.28 17.99 -14.58
N LYS A 265 12.92 17.22 -13.55
CA LYS A 265 12.39 17.78 -12.28
C LYS A 265 13.43 18.46 -11.39
N ASN A 266 14.72 18.35 -11.73
CA ASN A 266 15.80 19.06 -11.03
C ASN A 266 16.19 20.37 -11.73
N LYS A 267 15.64 20.69 -12.92
CA LYS A 267 15.99 21.91 -13.65
C LYS A 267 15.51 23.20 -12.95
N GLU A 268 14.54 23.07 -12.04
CA GLU A 268 13.96 24.18 -11.26
C GLU A 268 14.39 24.15 -9.77
N ARG A 269 15.35 23.28 -9.40
CA ARG A 269 15.92 23.17 -8.05
C ARG A 269 17.24 23.89 -7.94
#